data_AF-B8F1Z7-F1
#
_entry.id   AF-B8F1Z7-F1
#
_cell.length_a   1.000
_cell.length_b   1.000
_cell.length_c   1.000
_cell.angle_alpha   90.00
_cell.angle_beta   90.00
_cell.angle_gamma   90.00
#
_symmetry.space_group_name_H-M   'P 1'
#
loop_
_entity.id
_entity.type
_entity.pdbx_description
1 polymer ?
#
loop_
_entity_poly.entity_id
_entity_poly.type
_entity_poly.pdbx_seq_one_letter_code
_entity_poly.pdbx_strand_id
1 'polypeptide(L)'
;MNNKMFLSIYNFLYNLLKDYFIKKYKSELLESAEQFKKFNKVTFKEVEIHRLAVPLQMKFKEQNEIISKFGCYFLCILFVGFVVKEIKNNVEKCLDCFEIDLLFKGLVSKGCLRGDNAFVNSPNAIFANLGIDEDIYFDEKHYPNSYVPLESDILIAKYKDESSNFYHFVIVANDRKTVIWDSLGNSKAVSNGYIDSLRVFKIQNKAIVQRVKNRLEFYNAKFRNNLEVA
;
A
#
# COMPACT_ATOMS: atom_id res chain seq x y z
N MET A 1 -19.37 -38.21 7.27
CA MET A 1 -19.67 -36.86 7.76
C MET A 1 -20.85 -36.30 6.99
N ASN A 2 -21.86 -35.77 7.68
CA ASN A 2 -23.18 -35.52 7.11
C ASN A 2 -23.17 -34.27 6.20
N ASN A 3 -23.30 -34.46 4.88
CA ASN A 3 -23.16 -33.42 3.85
C ASN A 3 -24.09 -32.20 4.07
N LYS A 4 -25.25 -32.44 4.71
CA LYS A 4 -26.20 -31.39 5.11
C LYS A 4 -25.67 -30.45 6.21
N MET A 5 -24.85 -30.97 7.14
CA MET A 5 -24.28 -30.17 8.21
C MET A 5 -23.21 -29.22 7.66
N PHE A 6 -22.39 -29.70 6.73
CA PHE A 6 -21.40 -28.88 6.02
C PHE A 6 -22.06 -27.77 5.20
N LEU A 7 -23.14 -28.09 4.46
CA LEU A 7 -23.90 -27.10 3.71
C LEU A 7 -24.52 -26.03 4.62
N SER A 8 -25.01 -26.43 5.79
CA SER A 8 -25.60 -25.53 6.78
C SER A 8 -24.55 -24.56 7.36
N ILE A 9 -23.38 -25.08 7.76
CA ILE A 9 -22.27 -24.27 8.28
C ILE A 9 -21.74 -23.32 7.19
N TYR A 10 -21.59 -23.81 5.96
CA TYR A 10 -21.17 -22.99 4.83
C TYR A 10 -22.16 -21.84 4.56
N ASN A 11 -23.45 -22.14 4.48
CA ASN A 11 -24.48 -21.12 4.26
C ASN A 11 -24.56 -20.12 5.42
N PHE A 12 -24.38 -20.58 6.65
CA PHE A 12 -24.34 -19.71 7.81
C PHE A 12 -23.15 -18.74 7.75
N LEU A 13 -21.94 -19.25 7.52
CA LEU A 13 -20.73 -18.42 7.40
C LEU A 13 -20.80 -17.49 6.18
N TYR A 14 -21.31 -17.98 5.05
CA TYR A 14 -21.50 -17.16 3.85
C TYR A 14 -22.47 -16.01 4.10
N ASN A 15 -23.62 -16.27 4.74
CA ASN A 15 -24.59 -15.22 5.05
C ASN A 15 -24.04 -14.23 6.07
N LEU A 16 -23.29 -14.70 7.08
CA LEU A 16 -22.67 -13.83 8.08
C LEU A 16 -21.63 -12.89 7.45
N LEU A 17 -20.77 -13.43 6.57
CA LEU A 17 -19.78 -12.65 5.83
C LEU A 17 -20.45 -11.70 4.83
N LYS A 18 -21.46 -12.18 4.10
CA LYS A 18 -22.25 -11.37 3.16
C LYS A 18 -22.92 -10.20 3.87
N ASP A 19 -23.56 -10.43 5.00
CA ASP A 19 -24.23 -9.38 5.78
C ASP A 19 -23.23 -8.40 6.39
N TYR A 20 -22.08 -8.88 6.85
CA TYR A 20 -20.98 -8.03 7.31
C TYR A 20 -20.49 -7.11 6.19
N PHE A 21 -20.21 -7.64 5.01
CA PHE A 21 -19.75 -6.85 3.87
C PHE A 21 -20.83 -5.91 3.35
N ILE A 22 -22.08 -6.35 3.24
CA ILE A 22 -23.19 -5.48 2.84
C ILE A 22 -23.36 -4.33 3.83
N LYS A 23 -23.32 -4.59 5.15
CA LYS A 23 -23.42 -3.52 6.16
C LYS A 23 -22.24 -2.56 6.08
N LYS A 24 -21.01 -3.07 6.01
CA LYS A 24 -19.79 -2.26 5.92
C LYS A 24 -19.81 -1.36 4.68
N TYR A 25 -19.98 -1.95 3.49
CA TYR A 25 -19.95 -1.19 2.24
C TYR A 25 -21.18 -0.32 2.01
N LYS A 26 -22.36 -0.70 2.52
CA LYS A 26 -23.55 0.17 2.48
C LYS A 26 -23.42 1.37 3.43
N SER A 27 -22.75 1.22 4.58
CA SER A 27 -22.41 2.36 5.45
C SER A 27 -21.46 3.32 4.72
N GLU A 28 -20.39 2.79 4.13
CA GLU A 28 -19.42 3.58 3.35
C GLU A 28 -20.07 4.30 2.14
N LEU A 29 -21.01 3.65 1.46
CA LEU A 29 -21.78 4.24 0.35
C LEU A 29 -22.79 5.30 0.81
N LEU A 30 -23.40 5.14 1.98
CA LEU A 30 -24.35 6.11 2.53
C LEU A 30 -23.64 7.33 3.13
N GLU A 31 -22.51 7.12 3.81
CA GLU A 31 -21.65 8.18 4.33
C GLU A 31 -21.07 9.04 3.19
N SER A 32 -20.69 8.42 2.08
CA SER A 32 -20.27 9.17 0.88
C SER A 32 -21.44 9.90 0.20
N ALA A 33 -22.65 9.34 0.17
CA ALA A 33 -23.82 10.00 -0.40
C ALA A 33 -24.32 11.21 0.41
N GLU A 34 -24.19 11.20 1.73
CA GLU A 34 -24.55 12.35 2.58
C GLU A 34 -23.56 13.52 2.46
N GLN A 35 -22.28 13.23 2.21
CA GLN A 35 -21.26 14.26 1.98
C GLN A 35 -21.51 15.09 0.69
N PHE A 36 -22.14 14.50 -0.33
CA PHE A 36 -22.45 15.22 -1.59
C PHE A 36 -23.57 16.26 -1.48
N LYS A 37 -24.44 16.19 -0.46
CA LYS A 37 -25.59 17.11 -0.32
C LYS A 37 -25.29 18.40 0.46
N LYS A 38 -24.11 18.56 1.05
CA LYS A 38 -23.72 19.77 1.79
C LYS A 38 -22.46 20.40 1.21
N PHE A 39 -22.57 20.98 0.02
CA PHE A 39 -21.60 21.97 -0.46
C PHE A 39 -21.86 23.31 0.23
N ASN A 40 -21.27 23.49 1.41
CA ASN A 40 -20.95 24.80 1.97
C ASN A 40 -19.63 24.64 2.72
N LYS A 41 -18.62 25.45 2.38
CA LYS A 41 -17.29 25.59 3.03
C LYS A 41 -17.18 24.84 4.37
N VAL A 42 -16.78 23.56 4.32
CA VAL A 42 -16.44 22.80 5.52
C VAL A 42 -14.93 22.62 5.51
N THR A 43 -14.26 23.31 6.43
CA THR A 43 -12.96 22.92 6.97
C THR A 43 -13.02 21.43 7.27
N PHE A 44 -12.23 20.62 6.55
CA PHE A 44 -12.15 19.18 6.74
C PHE A 44 -12.01 18.86 8.23
N LYS A 45 -13.11 18.43 8.87
CA LYS A 45 -13.01 17.75 10.16
C LYS A 45 -12.36 16.42 9.86
N GLU A 46 -11.14 16.25 10.37
CA GLU A 46 -10.45 14.97 10.44
C GLU A 46 -11.43 13.91 10.92
N VAL A 47 -11.89 13.07 9.99
CA VAL A 47 -12.43 11.77 10.36
C VAL A 47 -11.19 10.97 10.75
N GLU A 48 -11.00 10.80 12.05
CA GLU A 48 -10.08 9.80 12.61
C GLU A 48 -10.27 8.48 11.87
N ILE A 49 -9.24 8.01 11.15
CA ILE A 49 -8.74 6.62 11.06
C ILE A 49 -7.48 6.67 10.17
N HIS A 50 -6.34 6.99 10.78
CA HIS A 50 -5.04 6.89 10.10
C HIS A 50 -4.36 5.55 10.38
N ARG A 51 -4.93 4.47 9.82
CA ARG A 51 -4.38 3.12 9.95
C ARG A 51 -3.32 2.76 8.89
N LEU A 52 -3.13 3.61 7.88
CA LEU A 52 -2.01 3.53 6.93
C LEU A 52 -0.64 3.79 7.58
N ALA A 53 -0.64 4.36 8.80
CA ALA A 53 0.49 5.10 9.34
C ALA A 53 1.50 4.29 10.20
N VAL A 54 1.40 2.96 10.25
CA VAL A 54 2.18 2.14 11.21
C VAL A 54 3.08 1.17 10.46
N PRO A 55 4.27 0.81 10.99
CA PRO A 55 5.08 -0.29 10.46
C PRO A 55 4.21 -1.53 10.23
N LEU A 56 3.93 -1.83 8.97
CA LEU A 56 3.02 -2.91 8.59
C LEU A 56 3.73 -4.25 8.70
N GLN A 57 5.00 -4.31 8.31
CA GLN A 57 5.74 -5.56 8.20
C GLN A 57 5.94 -6.24 9.57
N MET A 58 6.14 -5.46 10.64
CA MET A 58 6.20 -5.99 12.01
C MET A 58 4.86 -6.56 12.49
N LYS A 59 3.75 -5.99 12.03
CA LYS A 59 2.40 -6.45 12.41
C LYS A 59 2.01 -7.78 11.80
N PHE A 60 2.66 -8.21 10.72
CA PHE A 60 2.36 -9.48 10.05
C PHE A 60 3.02 -10.70 10.69
N LYS A 61 3.81 -10.53 11.76
CA LYS A 61 4.65 -11.61 12.31
C LYS A 61 3.86 -12.89 12.64
N GLU A 62 2.60 -12.76 13.04
CA GLU A 62 1.74 -13.89 13.42
C GLU A 62 0.72 -14.28 12.32
N GLN A 63 0.35 -13.34 11.45
CA GLN A 63 -0.69 -13.52 10.43
C GLN A 63 -0.10 -14.02 9.10
N ASN A 64 1.06 -13.50 8.71
CA ASN A 64 1.72 -13.87 7.46
C ASN A 64 3.24 -13.64 7.57
N GLU A 65 3.95 -14.68 7.98
CA GLU A 65 5.40 -14.66 8.16
C GLU A 65 6.16 -14.30 6.85
N ILE A 66 5.60 -14.66 5.69
CA ILE A 66 6.22 -14.35 4.40
C ILE A 66 6.19 -12.85 4.12
N ILE A 67 5.05 -12.19 4.34
CA ILE A 67 4.97 -10.72 4.24
C ILE A 67 5.88 -10.08 5.30
N SER A 68 5.87 -10.61 6.52
CA SER A 68 6.72 -10.13 7.61
C SER A 68 8.21 -10.19 7.27
N LYS A 69 8.68 -11.23 6.59
CA LYS A 69 10.11 -11.40 6.26
C LYS A 69 10.51 -10.77 4.92
N PHE A 70 9.67 -10.86 3.90
CA PHE A 70 10.07 -10.57 2.52
C PHE A 70 9.17 -9.55 1.81
N GLY A 71 8.11 -9.09 2.47
CA GLY A 71 7.04 -8.32 1.84
C GLY A 71 7.34 -6.84 1.59
N CYS A 72 8.51 -6.29 1.94
CA CYS A 72 8.75 -4.84 1.89
C CYS A 72 8.51 -4.22 0.50
N TYR A 73 8.92 -4.89 -0.59
CA TYR A 73 8.65 -4.39 -1.94
C TYR A 73 7.16 -4.44 -2.30
N PHE A 74 6.51 -5.56 -2.02
CA PHE A 74 5.07 -5.73 -2.21
C PHE A 74 4.26 -4.68 -1.46
N LEU A 75 4.62 -4.44 -0.19
CA LEU A 75 3.97 -3.45 0.66
C LEU A 75 4.16 -2.02 0.13
N CYS A 76 5.35 -1.67 -0.41
CA CYS A 76 5.55 -0.37 -1.04
C CYS A 76 4.65 -0.19 -2.27
N ILE A 77 4.55 -1.20 -3.15
CA ILE A 77 3.65 -1.16 -4.32
C ILE A 77 2.20 -0.98 -3.88
N LEU A 78 1.77 -1.74 -2.87
CA LEU A 78 0.41 -1.63 -2.34
C LEU A 78 0.14 -0.26 -1.76
N PHE A 79 1.04 0.28 -0.95
CA PHE A 79 0.88 1.61 -0.35
C PHE A 79 0.69 2.66 -1.45
N VAL A 80 1.56 2.67 -2.46
CA VAL A 80 1.44 3.57 -3.61
C VAL A 80 0.12 3.37 -4.34
N GLY A 81 -0.27 2.13 -4.60
CA GLY A 81 -1.54 1.82 -5.26
C GLY A 81 -2.75 2.31 -4.47
N PHE A 82 -2.74 2.19 -3.15
CA PHE A 82 -3.82 2.70 -2.31
C PHE A 82 -3.88 4.22 -2.28
N VAL A 83 -2.75 4.92 -2.27
CA VAL A 83 -2.72 6.39 -2.39
C VAL A 83 -3.33 6.82 -3.72
N VAL A 84 -2.92 6.21 -4.84
CA VAL A 84 -3.49 6.53 -6.16
C VAL A 84 -4.99 6.25 -6.20
N LYS A 85 -5.42 5.09 -5.69
CA LYS A 85 -6.83 4.69 -5.64
C LYS A 85 -7.66 5.61 -4.76
N GLU A 86 -7.12 6.04 -3.62
CA GLU A 86 -7.76 7.02 -2.74
C GLU A 86 -8.00 8.33 -3.47
N ILE A 87 -6.97 8.87 -4.16
CA ILE A 87 -7.11 10.13 -4.89
C ILE A 87 -8.11 10.01 -6.03
N LYS A 88 -8.11 8.89 -6.76
CA LYS A 88 -9.04 8.60 -7.86
C LYS A 88 -10.49 8.52 -7.36
N ASN A 89 -10.72 7.76 -6.29
CA ASN A 89 -12.08 7.46 -5.82
C ASN A 89 -12.58 8.46 -4.77
N ASN A 90 -11.69 9.34 -4.27
CA ASN A 90 -11.95 10.24 -3.14
C ASN A 90 -12.41 9.51 -1.87
N VAL A 91 -11.88 8.29 -1.65
CA VAL A 91 -12.19 7.44 -0.49
C VAL A 91 -10.87 7.01 0.15
N GLU A 92 -10.62 7.47 1.37
CA GLU A 92 -9.46 7.02 2.16
C GLU A 92 -9.61 5.53 2.46
N LYS A 93 -8.59 4.74 2.11
CA LYS A 93 -8.59 3.31 2.37
C LYS A 93 -7.64 2.97 3.51
N CYS A 94 -8.20 2.39 4.57
CA CYS A 94 -7.42 1.79 5.63
C CYS A 94 -6.72 0.52 5.15
N LEU A 95 -5.40 0.42 5.36
CA LEU A 95 -4.65 -0.81 5.23
C LEU A 95 -4.80 -1.68 6.47
N ASP A 96 -5.70 -2.65 6.42
CA ASP A 96 -5.82 -3.68 7.44
C ASP A 96 -4.94 -4.90 7.11
N CYS A 97 -4.31 -5.49 8.13
CA CYS A 97 -3.38 -6.61 7.94
C CYS A 97 -4.11 -7.84 7.38
N PHE A 98 -5.35 -8.09 7.81
CA PHE A 98 -6.13 -9.20 7.27
C PHE A 98 -6.53 -8.96 5.81
N GLU A 99 -6.95 -7.75 5.45
CA GLU A 99 -7.25 -7.41 4.05
C GLU A 99 -6.01 -7.53 3.14
N ILE A 100 -4.83 -7.10 3.62
CA ILE A 100 -3.57 -7.26 2.88
C ILE A 100 -3.21 -8.74 2.73
N ASP A 101 -3.37 -9.57 3.76
CA ASP A 101 -3.10 -11.01 3.67
C ASP A 101 -4.01 -11.70 2.65
N LEU A 102 -5.30 -11.37 2.64
CA LEU A 102 -6.24 -11.85 1.62
C LEU A 102 -5.82 -11.41 0.22
N LEU A 103 -5.43 -10.14 0.07
CA LEU A 103 -4.95 -9.62 -1.21
C LEU A 103 -3.67 -10.33 -1.66
N PHE A 104 -2.72 -10.55 -0.75
CA PHE A 104 -1.50 -11.30 -1.00
C PHE A 104 -1.80 -12.70 -1.52
N LYS A 105 -2.66 -13.47 -0.82
CA LYS A 105 -3.09 -14.80 -1.24
C LYS A 105 -3.77 -14.79 -2.61
N GLY A 106 -4.65 -13.83 -2.86
CA GLY A 106 -5.33 -13.67 -4.15
C GLY A 106 -4.38 -13.29 -5.30
N LEU A 107 -3.33 -12.53 -5.03
CA LEU A 107 -2.32 -12.18 -6.03
C LEU A 107 -1.34 -13.33 -6.27
N VAL A 108 -1.02 -14.13 -5.26
CA VAL A 108 -0.25 -15.38 -5.40
C VAL A 108 -0.99 -16.37 -6.30
N SER A 109 -2.30 -16.58 -6.07
CA SER A 109 -3.09 -17.50 -6.89
C SER A 109 -3.20 -17.06 -8.35
N LYS A 110 -3.07 -15.75 -8.61
CA LYS A 110 -3.02 -15.15 -9.96
C LYS A 110 -1.62 -15.08 -10.55
N GLY A 111 -0.59 -15.61 -9.87
CA GLY A 111 0.80 -15.57 -10.34
C GLY A 111 1.46 -14.18 -10.35
N CYS A 112 0.84 -13.18 -9.72
CA CYS A 112 1.37 -11.80 -9.67
C CYS A 112 2.60 -11.70 -8.75
N LEU A 113 2.67 -12.59 -7.75
CA LEU A 113 3.82 -12.75 -6.87
C LEU A 113 3.98 -14.20 -6.43
N ARG A 114 5.18 -14.55 -5.97
CA ARG A 114 5.46 -15.87 -5.41
C ARG A 114 5.12 -15.92 -3.93
N GLY A 115 4.36 -16.94 -3.53
CA GLY A 115 3.90 -17.08 -2.15
C GLY A 115 4.96 -17.55 -1.15
N ASP A 116 6.09 -18.09 -1.61
CA ASP A 116 7.18 -18.60 -0.77
C ASP A 116 8.13 -17.51 -0.28
N ASN A 117 8.25 -16.40 -1.00
CA ASN A 117 9.19 -15.32 -0.67
C ASN A 117 8.67 -13.91 -1.01
N ALA A 118 7.38 -13.75 -1.25
CA ALA A 118 6.75 -12.48 -1.66
C ALA A 118 7.40 -11.80 -2.89
N PHE A 119 8.12 -12.56 -3.73
CA PHE A 119 8.76 -11.99 -4.91
C PHE A 119 7.70 -11.51 -5.91
N VAL A 120 7.72 -10.21 -6.21
CA VAL A 120 6.76 -9.59 -7.13
C VAL A 120 7.18 -9.86 -8.57
N ASN A 121 6.37 -10.65 -9.29
CA ASN A 121 6.62 -10.98 -10.70
C ASN A 121 6.23 -9.82 -11.62
N SER A 122 5.11 -9.16 -11.33
CA SER A 122 4.60 -8.05 -12.15
C SER A 122 3.93 -6.99 -11.26
N PRO A 123 4.60 -5.84 -11.03
CA PRO A 123 3.98 -4.72 -10.33
C PRO A 123 2.72 -4.20 -11.04
N ASN A 124 2.71 -4.16 -12.37
CA ASN A 124 1.58 -3.71 -13.17
C ASN A 124 0.35 -4.61 -12.98
N ALA A 125 0.53 -5.92 -12.83
CA ALA A 125 -0.56 -6.82 -12.53
C ALA A 125 -1.19 -6.53 -11.15
N ILE A 126 -0.40 -6.07 -10.17
CA ILE A 126 -0.94 -5.65 -8.87
C ILE A 126 -1.83 -4.42 -9.04
N PHE A 127 -1.43 -3.41 -9.83
CA PHE A 127 -2.26 -2.23 -10.11
C PHE A 127 -3.53 -2.57 -10.88
N ALA A 128 -3.47 -3.48 -11.86
CA ALA A 128 -4.65 -3.96 -12.56
C ALA A 128 -5.64 -4.66 -11.60
N ASN A 129 -5.13 -5.47 -10.67
CA ASN A 129 -5.97 -6.10 -9.63
C ASN A 129 -6.57 -5.07 -8.66
N LEU A 130 -5.96 -3.90 -8.52
CA LEU A 130 -6.49 -2.77 -7.75
C LEU A 130 -7.43 -1.88 -8.57
N GLY A 131 -7.51 -2.04 -9.90
CA GLY A 131 -8.34 -1.24 -10.82
C GLY A 131 -7.81 0.18 -11.08
N ILE A 132 -6.48 0.34 -11.08
CA ILE A 132 -5.79 1.63 -11.25
C ILE A 132 -4.65 1.58 -12.28
N ASP A 133 -4.64 0.56 -13.13
CA ASP A 133 -3.64 0.33 -14.18
C ASP A 133 -3.61 1.43 -15.27
N GLU A 134 -4.70 2.17 -15.45
CA GLU A 134 -4.76 3.36 -16.31
C GLU A 134 -4.18 4.62 -15.65
N ASP A 135 -4.00 4.61 -14.32
CA ASP A 135 -3.55 5.78 -13.56
C ASP A 135 -2.06 5.73 -13.23
N ILE A 136 -1.53 4.53 -13.02
CA ILE A 136 -0.14 4.29 -12.64
C ILE A 136 0.38 2.96 -13.21
N TYR A 137 1.65 2.99 -13.64
CA TYR A 137 2.36 1.80 -14.05
C TYR A 137 3.82 1.81 -13.56
N PHE A 138 4.38 0.63 -13.35
CA PHE A 138 5.80 0.39 -13.25
C PHE A 138 6.43 0.49 -14.63
N ASP A 139 7.44 1.36 -14.72
CA ASP A 139 8.22 1.61 -15.93
C ASP A 139 9.39 0.63 -15.97
N GLU A 140 10.44 0.90 -15.20
CA GLU A 140 11.61 0.04 -15.16
C GLU A 140 12.45 0.17 -13.87
N LYS A 141 13.49 -0.66 -13.79
CA LYS A 141 14.53 -0.60 -12.76
C LYS A 141 15.67 0.27 -13.27
N HIS A 142 16.14 1.18 -12.43
CA HIS A 142 17.31 2.00 -12.74
C HIS A 142 18.40 1.89 -11.67
N TYR A 143 19.63 2.23 -12.06
CA TYR A 143 20.70 2.56 -11.12
C TYR A 143 20.51 4.00 -10.61
N PRO A 144 20.80 4.30 -9.34
CA PRO A 144 20.46 5.60 -8.75
C PRO A 144 21.11 6.79 -9.46
N ASN A 145 22.37 6.62 -9.90
CA ASN A 145 23.14 7.68 -10.53
C ASN A 145 22.79 7.92 -12.01
N SER A 146 22.11 6.96 -12.66
CA SER A 146 21.78 7.04 -14.08
C SER A 146 20.38 7.60 -14.35
N TYR A 147 19.62 7.93 -13.31
CA TYR A 147 18.22 8.31 -13.44
C TYR A 147 17.94 9.69 -12.84
N VAL A 148 17.18 10.50 -13.57
CA VAL A 148 16.72 11.82 -13.14
C VAL A 148 15.20 11.75 -12.97
N PRO A 149 14.69 11.75 -11.74
CA PRO A 149 13.25 11.65 -11.49
C PRO A 149 12.46 12.86 -12.01
N LEU A 150 11.32 12.58 -12.63
CA LEU A 150 10.31 13.53 -13.06
C LEU A 150 9.23 13.70 -11.98
N GLU A 151 8.49 14.80 -12.04
CA GLU A 151 7.41 15.11 -11.10
C GLU A 151 6.34 14.00 -11.03
N SER A 152 6.04 13.36 -12.16
CA SER A 152 5.07 12.24 -12.23
C SER A 152 5.56 10.93 -11.63
N ASP A 153 6.84 10.84 -11.27
CA ASP A 153 7.44 9.57 -10.88
C ASP A 153 7.20 9.28 -9.40
N ILE A 154 6.96 8.02 -9.07
CA ILE A 154 7.02 7.50 -7.71
C ILE A 154 8.20 6.54 -7.66
N LEU A 155 9.07 6.75 -6.67
CA LEU A 155 10.31 5.98 -6.54
C LEU A 155 10.20 5.02 -5.37
N ILE A 156 10.48 3.74 -5.65
CA ILE A 156 10.75 2.75 -4.61
C ILE A 156 12.24 2.41 -4.67
N ALA A 157 12.98 2.78 -3.63
CA ALA A 157 14.40 2.52 -3.51
C ALA A 157 14.64 1.15 -2.87
N LYS A 158 15.55 0.37 -3.45
CA LYS A 158 16.13 -0.81 -2.83
C LYS A 158 17.41 -0.40 -2.13
N TYR A 159 17.38 -0.37 -0.80
CA TYR A 159 18.57 -0.21 0.02
C TYR A 159 19.28 -1.55 0.20
N LYS A 160 20.60 -1.54 0.19
CA LYS A 160 21.45 -2.65 0.60
C LYS A 160 22.27 -2.22 1.81
N ASP A 161 22.18 -3.00 2.88
CA ASP A 161 23.00 -2.82 4.08
C ASP A 161 24.48 -3.05 3.73
N GLU A 162 25.38 -2.20 4.21
CA GLU A 162 26.82 -2.37 3.98
C GLU A 162 27.41 -3.54 4.78
N SER A 163 26.82 -3.82 5.93
CA SER A 163 27.30 -4.83 6.88
C SER A 163 26.73 -6.24 6.64
N SER A 164 25.74 -6.37 5.75
CA SER A 164 25.06 -7.63 5.50
C SER A 164 24.58 -7.75 4.05
N ASN A 165 24.11 -8.94 3.65
CA ASN A 165 23.46 -9.13 2.34
C ASN A 165 21.96 -8.82 2.38
N PHE A 166 21.46 -8.23 3.46
CA PHE A 166 20.06 -7.84 3.55
C PHE A 166 19.80 -6.60 2.70
N TYR A 167 18.62 -6.59 2.11
CA TYR A 167 18.11 -5.45 1.38
C TYR A 167 16.72 -5.12 1.88
N HIS A 168 16.34 -3.86 1.71
CA HIS A 168 15.03 -3.36 2.11
C HIS A 168 14.49 -2.41 1.05
N PHE A 169 13.18 -2.41 0.85
CA PHE A 169 12.52 -1.51 -0.09
C PHE A 169 11.74 -0.46 0.67
N VAL A 170 11.90 0.80 0.26
CA VAL A 170 11.21 1.95 0.83
C VAL A 170 10.76 2.91 -0.26
N ILE A 171 9.72 3.69 0.02
CA ILE A 171 9.28 4.76 -0.87
C ILE A 171 10.14 5.99 -0.57
N VAL A 172 10.73 6.60 -1.60
CA VAL A 172 11.56 7.81 -1.48
C VAL A 172 11.00 8.95 -2.31
N ALA A 173 11.28 10.17 -1.91
CA ALA A 173 10.99 11.36 -2.70
C ALA A 173 11.92 11.45 -3.92
N ASN A 174 11.59 12.36 -4.83
CA ASN A 174 12.33 12.56 -6.07
C ASN A 174 13.77 13.07 -5.86
N ASP A 175 14.10 13.58 -4.67
CA ASP A 175 15.47 13.89 -4.26
C ASP A 175 16.34 12.63 -4.04
N ARG A 176 15.73 11.43 -4.04
CA ARG A 176 16.34 10.12 -3.77
C ARG A 176 16.97 9.99 -2.37
N LYS A 177 16.68 10.91 -1.46
CA LYS A 177 17.27 10.96 -0.10
C LYS A 177 16.19 10.89 0.96
N THR A 178 15.08 11.58 0.73
CA THR A 178 13.99 11.65 1.69
C THR A 178 13.17 10.38 1.61
N VAL A 179 13.22 9.56 2.67
CA VAL A 179 12.31 8.43 2.84
C VAL A 179 10.92 8.96 3.15
N ILE A 180 9.95 8.60 2.32
CA ILE A 180 8.53 8.92 2.50
C ILE A 180 7.87 7.85 3.36
N TRP A 181 8.21 6.59 3.12
CA TRP A 181 7.62 5.47 3.85
C TRP A 181 8.55 4.27 3.94
N ASP A 182 8.67 3.74 5.15
CA ASP A 182 9.37 2.49 5.48
C ASP A 182 8.37 1.53 6.15
N SER A 183 8.16 0.34 5.58
CA SER A 183 7.25 -0.67 6.13
C SER A 183 7.67 -1.23 7.50
N LEU A 184 8.92 -0.99 7.91
CA LEU A 184 9.49 -1.31 9.22
C LEU A 184 9.61 -0.09 10.14
N GLY A 185 9.35 1.12 9.64
CA GLY A 185 9.46 2.38 10.37
C GLY A 185 10.89 2.94 10.45
N ASN A 186 11.84 2.16 10.98
CA ASN A 186 13.26 2.55 11.13
C ASN A 186 14.17 1.37 10.79
N SER A 187 14.26 1.00 9.51
CA SER A 187 15.09 -0.14 9.10
C SER A 187 16.59 0.17 9.12
N LYS A 188 17.39 -0.78 9.65
CA LYS A 188 18.86 -0.68 9.65
C LYS A 188 19.47 -0.58 8.25
N ALA A 189 18.85 -1.24 7.27
CA ALA A 189 19.30 -1.19 5.88
C ALA A 189 19.19 0.22 5.28
N VAL A 190 18.24 1.04 5.75
CA VAL A 190 18.11 2.44 5.32
C VAL A 190 19.08 3.33 6.07
N SER A 191 19.29 3.10 7.38
CA SER A 191 20.18 3.93 8.20
C SER A 191 21.67 3.72 7.90
N ASN A 192 22.07 2.48 7.58
CA ASN A 192 23.47 2.06 7.46
C ASN A 192 23.81 1.53 6.06
N GLY A 193 22.91 1.73 5.09
CA GLY A 193 23.06 1.20 3.75
C GLY A 193 23.08 2.28 2.69
N TYR A 194 23.17 1.84 1.44
CA TYR A 194 23.10 2.69 0.26
C TYR A 194 21.99 2.20 -0.67
N ILE A 195 21.52 3.10 -1.55
CA ILE A 195 20.57 2.73 -2.58
C ILE A 195 21.30 1.89 -3.64
N ASP A 196 20.93 0.62 -3.76
CA ASP A 196 21.44 -0.33 -4.76
C ASP A 196 20.73 -0.15 -6.11
N SER A 197 19.42 0.10 -6.07
CA SER A 197 18.63 0.39 -7.28
C SER A 197 17.33 1.11 -6.98
N LEU A 198 16.76 1.73 -8.01
CA LEU A 198 15.43 2.34 -7.99
C LEU A 198 14.45 1.49 -8.80
N ARG A 199 13.19 1.47 -8.38
CA ARG A 199 12.03 1.05 -9.18
C ARG A 199 11.20 2.29 -9.43
N VAL A 200 11.00 2.60 -10.70
CA VAL A 200 10.30 3.82 -11.11
C VAL A 200 8.88 3.43 -11.51
N PHE A 201 7.94 4.18 -10.96
CA PHE A 201 6.52 4.09 -11.27
C PHE A 201 6.08 5.44 -11.81
N LYS A 202 5.27 5.44 -12.86
CA LYS A 202 4.84 6.66 -13.53
C LYS A 202 3.34 6.81 -13.37
N ILE A 203 2.93 7.94 -12.80
CA ILE A 203 1.53 8.35 -12.80
C ILE A 203 1.19 8.83 -14.22
N GLN A 204 0.34 8.10 -14.92
CA GLN A 204 -0.09 8.45 -16.29
C GLN A 204 -1.11 9.59 -16.28
N ASN A 205 -2.00 9.55 -15.30
CA ASN A 205 -3.06 10.54 -15.17
C ASN A 205 -2.51 11.85 -14.59
N LYS A 206 -2.15 12.79 -15.46
CA LYS A 206 -1.58 14.10 -15.08
C LYS A 206 -2.46 14.89 -14.11
N ALA A 207 -3.78 14.70 -14.15
CA ALA A 207 -4.72 15.42 -13.30
C ALA A 207 -4.60 15.05 -11.81
N ILE A 208 -4.04 13.88 -11.49
CA ILE A 208 -3.91 13.40 -10.11
C ILE A 208 -2.49 13.53 -9.54
N VAL A 209 -1.48 13.83 -10.37
CA VAL A 209 -0.05 13.86 -9.96
C VAL A 209 0.16 14.69 -8.71
N GLN A 210 -0.23 15.97 -8.73
CA GLN A 210 -0.03 16.87 -7.59
C GLN A 210 -0.77 16.38 -6.33
N ARG A 211 -2.00 15.85 -6.49
CA ARG A 211 -2.80 15.35 -5.37
C ARG A 211 -2.15 14.12 -4.74
N VAL A 212 -1.62 13.20 -5.55
CA VAL A 212 -0.86 12.02 -5.08
C VAL A 212 0.41 12.46 -4.35
N LYS A 213 1.16 13.42 -4.90
CA LYS A 213 2.38 13.96 -4.27
C LYS A 213 2.09 14.59 -2.92
N ASN A 214 1.11 15.49 -2.85
CA ASN A 214 0.70 16.12 -1.60
C ASN A 214 0.27 15.08 -0.56
N ARG A 215 -0.41 14.00 -1.00
CA ARG A 215 -0.84 12.93 -0.09
C ARG A 215 0.35 12.11 0.43
N LEU A 216 1.33 11.80 -0.40
CA LEU A 216 2.57 11.14 0.04
C LEU A 216 3.36 12.01 1.02
N GLU A 217 3.45 13.32 0.77
CA GLU A 217 4.09 14.28 1.68
C GLU A 217 3.35 14.38 3.02
N PHE A 218 2.03 14.43 2.99
CA PHE A 218 1.19 14.37 4.19
C PHE A 218 1.51 13.13 5.04
N TYR A 219 1.59 11.96 4.39
CA TYR A 219 1.95 10.73 5.10
C TYR A 219 3.36 10.79 5.67
N ASN A 220 4.36 11.24 4.91
CA ASN A 220 5.74 11.42 5.39
C ASN A 220 5.79 12.29 6.66
N ALA A 221 5.14 13.45 6.65
CA ALA A 221 5.07 14.33 7.81
C ALA A 221 4.44 13.64 9.02
N LYS A 222 3.35 12.89 8.80
CA LYS A 222 2.68 12.12 9.85
C LYS A 222 3.57 11.02 10.45
N PHE A 223 4.32 10.30 9.61
CA PHE A 223 5.23 9.24 10.08
C PHE A 223 6.34 9.80 10.96
N ARG A 224 6.91 10.95 10.58
CA ARG A 224 7.96 11.62 11.38
C ARG A 224 7.43 12.03 12.76
N ASN A 225 6.27 12.68 12.79
CA ASN A 225 5.68 13.16 14.04
C ASN A 225 5.26 12.02 14.98
N ASN A 226 4.81 10.88 14.44
CA ASN A 226 4.48 9.71 15.25
C ASN A 226 5.71 8.96 15.79
N LEU A 227 6.87 9.07 15.12
CA LEU A 227 8.15 8.51 15.60
C LEU A 227 8.80 9.36 16.69
N GLU A 228 8.43 10.65 16.82
CA GLU A 228 8.90 11.51 17.92
C GLU A 228 8.16 11.28 19.26
N VAL A 229 7.08 10.49 19.25
CA VAL A 229 6.22 10.21 20.42
C VAL A 229 6.38 8.77 20.93
N ALA A 230 7.20 7.93 20.27
CA ALA A 230 7.46 6.54 20.64
C ALA A 230 8.89 6.35 21.19
#